data_AF-A0A921GGF0-F1
#
_entry.id   AF-A0A921GGF0-F1
#
_cell.length_a   1.000
_cell.length_b   1.000
_cell.length_c   1.000
_cell.angle_alpha   90.00
_cell.angle_beta   90.00
_cell.angle_gamma   90.00
#
_symmetry.space_group_name_H-M   'P 1'
#
loop_
_entity.id
_entity.type
_entity.pdbx_description
1 polymer ?
#
loop_
_entity_poly.entity_id
_entity_poly.type
_entity_poly.pdbx_seq_one_letter_code
_entity_poly.pdbx_strand_id
1 'polypeptide(L)' 'MTEQDRAREARIRLDAARKHITEAIEAISGPKPDWVRCGACIDMAGDVMPLVEEVDER' A
#
# COMPACT_ATOMS: atom_id res chain seq x y z
N MET A 1 -20.47 -5.59 9.91
CA MET A 1 -20.06 -5.56 8.48
C MET A 1 -20.20 -6.94 7.92
N THR A 2 -20.76 -7.05 6.72
CA THR A 2 -20.82 -8.32 5.98
C THR A 2 -19.45 -8.66 5.39
N GLU A 3 -19.26 -9.90 4.94
CA GLU A 3 -18.06 -10.28 4.19
C GLU A 3 -17.89 -9.45 2.91
N GLN A 4 -19.01 -9.09 2.25
CA GLN A 4 -19.02 -8.22 1.08
C GLN A 4 -18.50 -6.80 1.41
N ASP A 5 -18.87 -6.26 2.57
CA ASP A 5 -18.38 -4.95 3.03
C ASP A 5 -16.87 -4.98 3.32
N ARG A 6 -16.39 -6.06 3.97
CA ARG A 6 -14.95 -6.27 4.23
C ARG A 6 -14.15 -6.39 2.93
N ALA A 7 -14.65 -7.17 1.97
CA ALA A 7 -14.01 -7.32 0.66
C ALA A 7 -13.97 -6.00 -0.13
N ARG A 8 -15.05 -5.21 -0.06
CA ARG A 8 -15.11 -3.89 -0.68
C ARG A 8 -14.09 -2.93 -0.05
N GLU A 9 -14.01 -2.89 1.26
CA GLU A 9 -13.04 -2.06 1.98
C GLU A 9 -11.60 -2.49 1.70
N ALA A 10 -11.30 -3.79 1.74
CA ALA A 10 -10.00 -4.33 1.39
C ALA A 10 -9.58 -3.93 -0.03
N ARG A 11 -10.51 -3.97 -0.99
CA ARG A 11 -10.24 -3.55 -2.37
C ARG A 11 -9.88 -2.06 -2.47
N ILE A 12 -10.61 -1.19 -1.78
CA ILE A 12 -10.32 0.26 -1.74
C ILE A 12 -8.90 0.51 -1.19
N ARG A 13 -8.57 -0.16 -0.09
CA ARG A 13 -7.25 -0.06 0.55
C ARG A 13 -6.13 -0.58 -0.34
N LEU A 14 -6.33 -1.71 -1.01
CA LEU A 14 -5.36 -2.26 -1.98
C LEU A 14 -5.15 -1.34 -3.19
N ASP A 15 -6.22 -0.73 -3.71
CA ASP A 15 -6.11 0.23 -4.81
C ASP A 15 -5.32 1.49 -4.38
N ALA A 16 -5.51 1.96 -3.15
CA ALA A 16 -4.74 3.07 -2.58
C ALA A 16 -3.25 2.70 -2.39
N ALA A 17 -2.95 1.53 -1.81
CA ALA A 17 -1.59 1.04 -1.64
C ALA A 17 -0.86 0.91 -2.99
N ARG A 18 -1.55 0.34 -4.00
CA ARG A 18 -0.99 0.20 -5.36
C ARG A 18 -0.60 1.54 -5.96
N LYS A 19 -1.40 2.59 -5.73
CA LYS A 19 -1.07 3.95 -6.20
C LYS A 19 0.23 4.45 -5.57
N HIS A 20 0.37 4.36 -4.26
CA HIS A 20 1.59 4.80 -3.57
C HIS A 20 2.83 4.01 -3.99
N ILE A 21 2.71 2.69 -4.17
CA ILE A 21 3.81 1.86 -4.68
C ILE A 21 4.22 2.28 -6.10
N THR A 22 3.25 2.61 -6.96
CA THR A 22 3.54 3.10 -8.32
C THR A 22 4.32 4.41 -8.26
N GLU A 23 3.90 5.36 -7.42
CA GLU A 23 4.60 6.64 -7.22
C GLU A 23 6.02 6.44 -6.66
N ALA A 24 6.21 5.46 -5.77
CA ALA A 24 7.53 5.10 -5.24
C ALA A 24 8.47 4.58 -6.35
N ILE A 25 7.96 3.71 -7.22
CA ILE A 25 8.71 3.18 -8.38
C ILE A 25 9.07 4.32 -9.33
N GLU A 26 8.13 5.21 -9.65
CA GLU A 26 8.38 6.36 -10.51
C GLU A 26 9.48 7.27 -9.93
N ALA A 27 9.50 7.49 -8.62
CA ALA A 27 10.50 8.31 -7.95
C ALA A 27 11.94 7.80 -8.12
N ILE A 28 12.12 6.49 -8.32
CA ILE A 28 13.45 5.87 -8.46
C ILE A 28 13.79 5.42 -9.89
N SER A 29 12.85 5.51 -10.83
CA SER A 29 13.02 5.01 -12.20
C SER A 29 13.82 5.93 -13.12
N GLY A 30 14.07 7.18 -12.71
CA GLY A 30 14.80 8.18 -13.48
C GLY A 30 16.33 8.19 -13.24
N PRO A 31 17.10 8.92 -14.07
CA PRO A 31 18.56 9.05 -13.91
C PRO A 31 18.98 9.83 -12.65
N LYS A 32 18.04 10.49 -11.96
CA LYS A 32 18.22 11.13 -10.66
C LYS A 32 17.13 10.63 -9.70
N PRO A 33 17.35 9.48 -9.03
CA PRO A 33 16.39 8.92 -8.10
C PRO A 33 16.10 9.87 -6.93
N ASP A 34 14.82 10.01 -6.58
CA ASP A 34 14.36 10.70 -5.38
C ASP A 34 14.03 9.68 -4.29
N TRP A 35 15.04 9.37 -3.47
CA TRP A 35 14.91 8.41 -2.37
C TRP A 35 14.01 8.89 -1.24
N VAL A 36 13.93 10.21 -1.02
CA VAL A 36 13.07 10.78 0.03
C VAL A 36 11.61 10.60 -0.35
N ARG A 37 11.26 10.94 -1.59
CA ARG A 37 9.90 10.72 -2.12
C ARG A 37 9.55 9.23 -2.15
N CYS A 38 10.49 8.38 -2.55
CA CYS A 38 10.29 6.93 -2.53
C CYS A 38 9.95 6.42 -1.13
N GLY A 39 10.74 6.79 -0.11
CA GLY A 39 10.49 6.41 1.28
C GLY A 39 9.11 6.85 1.77
N ALA A 40 8.75 8.11 1.54
CA ALA A 40 7.44 8.62 1.92
C ALA A 40 6.28 7.86 1.24
N CYS A 41 6.41 7.51 -0.04
CA CYS A 41 5.42 6.71 -0.76
C CYS A 41 5.31 5.28 -0.19
N ILE A 42 6.42 4.66 0.23
CA ILE A 42 6.39 3.33 0.87
C ILE A 42 5.66 3.39 2.21
N ASP A 43 5.95 4.40 3.05
CA ASP A 43 5.30 4.59 4.35
C ASP A 43 3.78 4.76 4.17
N MET A 44 3.35 5.63 3.25
CA MET A 44 1.93 5.83 2.92
C MET A 44 1.26 4.56 2.41
N ALA A 45 1.97 3.72 1.64
CA ALA A 45 1.44 2.43 1.20
C ALA A 45 1.20 1.50 2.41
N GLY A 46 2.13 1.47 3.37
CA GLY A 46 1.98 0.73 4.62
C GLY A 46 0.77 1.18 5.45
N ASP A 47 0.57 2.50 5.58
CA ASP A 47 -0.52 3.08 6.37
C ASP A 47 -1.92 2.69 5.86
N VAL A 48 -2.07 2.49 4.55
CA VAL A 48 -3.36 2.18 3.92
C VAL A 48 -3.58 0.69 3.68
N MET A 49 -2.54 -0.14 3.74
CA MET A 49 -2.66 -1.58 3.54
C MET A 49 -3.56 -2.18 4.65
N PRO A 50 -4.53 -3.05 4.30
CA PRO A 50 -5.29 -3.74 5.31
C PRO A 50 -4.33 -4.63 6.12
N LEU A 51 -4.32 -4.48 7.44
CA LEU A 51 -3.68 -5.45 8.34
C LEU A 51 -4.31 -6.81 8.06
N VAL A 52 -3.55 -7.70 7.45
CA VAL A 52 -3.85 -9.12 7.53
C VAL A 52 -3.36 -9.50 8.92
N GLU A 53 -4.27 -9.58 9.89
CA GLU A 53 -3.95 -10.29 11.13
C GLU A 53 -3.58 -11.71 10.70
N GLU A 54 -2.30 -12.06 10.83
CA GLU A 54 -1.89 -13.45 10.77
C GLU A 54 -2.73 -14.17 11.81
N VAL A 55 -3.66 -15.01 11.37
CA VAL A 55 -4.29 -15.97 12.26
C VAL A 55 -3.14 -16.86 12.70
N ASP A 56 -2.63 -16.64 13.91
CA ASP A 56 -1.67 -17.53 14.54
C ASP A 56 -2.36 -18.89 14.67
N GLU A 57 -2.14 -19.78 13.69
CA GLU A 57 -2.63 -21.17 13.69
C GLU A 57 -1.81 -22.01 14.68
N ARG A 58 -1.74 -21.59 15.95
CA ARG A 58 -1.11 -22.33 17.03
C ARG A 58 -2.11 -22.94 18.00
#